data_AF-A0A7W2VC60-F1
#
_entry.id   AF-A0A7W2VC60-F1
#
_cell.length_a   1.000
_cell.length_b   1.000
_cell.length_c   1.000
_cell.angle_alpha   90.00
_cell.angle_beta   90.00
_cell.angle_gamma   90.00
#
_symmetry.space_group_name_H-M   'P 1'
#
loop_
_entity.id
_entity.type
_entity.pdbx_description
1 polymer ?
#
loop_
_entity_poly.entity_id
_entity_poly.type
_entity_poly.pdbx_seq_one_letter_code
_entity_poly.pdbx_strand_id
1 'polypeptide(L)'
;MVKKPSQQATSRTGVTAEQAEALAQRLADKPYGAPEKPEPEKQCRTTISLGESMLVKVEDIALRNKRNGKDPKNVSAIVREALELYFQKTGE
;
A
#
# COMPACT_ATOMS: atom_id res chain seq x y z
N MET A 1 21.05 -41.36 -29.08
CA MET A 1 19.79 -40.91 -28.44
C MET A 1 19.93 -39.47 -28.01
N VAL A 2 19.22 -38.55 -28.68
CA VAL A 2 19.21 -37.11 -28.34
C VAL A 2 18.33 -36.93 -27.09
N LYS A 3 18.86 -36.31 -26.03
CA LYS A 3 18.13 -36.07 -24.77
C LYS A 3 16.96 -35.12 -25.03
N LYS A 4 15.77 -35.44 -24.50
CA LYS A 4 14.58 -34.58 -24.59
C LYS A 4 14.86 -33.24 -23.86
N PRO A 5 14.54 -32.09 -24.46
CA PRO A 5 14.72 -30.79 -23.80
C PRO A 5 13.86 -30.70 -22.54
N SER A 6 14.37 -30.04 -21.51
CA SER A 6 13.72 -29.92 -20.20
C SER A 6 12.43 -29.09 -20.30
N GLN A 7 11.36 -29.54 -19.65
CA GLN A 7 10.07 -28.83 -19.67
C GLN A 7 10.14 -27.43 -19.03
N GLN A 8 11.12 -27.17 -18.16
CA GLN A 8 11.39 -25.83 -17.61
C GLN A 8 11.80 -24.80 -18.67
N ALA A 9 12.40 -25.21 -19.79
CA ALA A 9 12.76 -24.29 -20.87
C ALA A 9 11.55 -23.91 -21.75
N THR A 10 10.55 -24.79 -21.84
CA THR A 10 9.32 -24.58 -22.63
C THR A 10 8.31 -23.68 -21.92
N SER A 11 8.34 -23.61 -20.59
CA SER A 11 7.40 -22.81 -19.79
C SER A 11 7.72 -21.33 -19.68
N ARG A 12 8.67 -20.80 -20.46
CA ARG A 12 8.86 -19.35 -20.58
C ARG A 12 7.77 -18.84 -21.52
N THR A 13 6.69 -18.31 -20.96
CA THR A 13 5.77 -17.44 -21.71
C THR A 13 6.62 -16.38 -22.41
N GLY A 14 6.68 -16.44 -23.74
CA GLY A 14 7.44 -15.49 -24.54
C GLY A 14 6.93 -14.10 -24.22
N VAL A 15 7.81 -13.24 -23.69
CA VAL A 15 7.50 -11.83 -23.45
C VAL A 15 7.02 -11.25 -24.78
N THR A 16 5.80 -10.72 -24.81
CA THR A 16 5.25 -10.14 -26.04
C THR A 16 5.98 -8.82 -26.33
N ALA A 17 6.08 -8.45 -27.61
CA ALA A 17 6.75 -7.20 -28.00
C ALA A 17 6.15 -5.98 -27.27
N GLU A 18 4.83 -5.97 -27.07
CA GLU A 18 4.10 -4.95 -26.31
C GLU A 18 4.53 -4.87 -24.85
N GLN A 19 4.77 -6.01 -24.18
CA GLN A 19 5.25 -6.04 -22.80
C GLN A 19 6.69 -5.52 -22.70
N ALA A 20 7.52 -5.80 -23.69
CA ALA A 20 8.89 -5.29 -23.77
C ALA A 20 8.92 -3.77 -24.01
N GLU A 21 8.05 -3.26 -24.89
CA GLU A 21 7.95 -1.83 -25.19
C GLU A 21 7.38 -1.03 -24.01
N ALA A 22 6.35 -1.55 -23.34
CA ALA A 22 5.82 -0.95 -22.11
C ALA A 22 6.86 -0.91 -20.99
N LEU A 23 7.72 -1.92 -20.88
CA LEU A 23 8.84 -1.93 -19.94
C LEU A 23 9.90 -0.90 -20.34
N ALA A 24 10.28 -0.83 -21.62
CA ALA A 24 11.28 0.11 -22.12
C ALA A 24 10.86 1.56 -21.90
N GLN A 25 9.59 1.91 -22.17
CA GLN A 25 9.04 3.23 -21.93
C GLN A 25 9.11 3.62 -20.44
N ARG A 26 8.76 2.70 -19.53
CA ARG A 26 8.83 2.91 -18.08
C ARG A 26 10.26 3.09 -17.56
N LEU A 27 11.24 2.49 -18.23
CA LEU A 27 12.65 2.59 -17.86
C LEU A 27 13.32 3.82 -18.47
N ALA A 28 12.88 4.28 -19.65
CA ALA A 28 13.38 5.47 -20.30
C ALA A 28 13.16 6.75 -19.46
N ASP A 29 12.05 6.83 -18.73
CA ASP A 29 11.69 7.99 -17.91
C ASP A 29 12.39 8.00 -16.52
N LYS A 30 13.12 6.95 -16.16
CA LYS A 30 13.82 6.87 -14.86
C LYS A 30 15.26 7.36 -15.01
N PRO A 31 15.65 8.51 -14.42
CA PRO A 31 17.05 8.91 -14.37
C PRO A 31 17.84 7.86 -13.60
N TYR A 32 18.93 7.37 -14.20
CA TYR A 32 19.83 6.39 -13.58
C TYR A 32 20.28 6.90 -12.20
N GLY A 33 20.01 6.13 -11.14
CA GLY A 33 20.46 6.43 -9.78
C GLY A 33 19.44 7.12 -8.86
N ALA A 34 18.20 7.35 -9.28
CA ALA A 34 17.16 7.77 -8.34
C ALA A 34 16.85 6.61 -7.36
N PRO A 35 16.89 6.84 -6.03
CA PRO A 35 16.47 5.82 -5.08
C PRO A 35 15.02 5.44 -5.37
N GLU A 36 14.74 4.14 -5.44
CA GLU A 36 13.37 3.64 -5.54
C GLU A 36 12.60 4.24 -4.38
N LYS A 37 11.67 5.17 -4.67
CA LYS A 37 10.73 5.62 -3.65
C LYS A 37 9.99 4.35 -3.21
N PRO A 38 10.00 4.01 -1.91
CA PRO A 38 9.22 2.88 -1.44
C PRO A 38 7.79 3.10 -1.92
N GLU A 39 7.25 2.11 -2.63
CA GLU A 39 5.87 2.20 -3.09
C GLU A 39 5.00 2.46 -1.85
N PRO A 40 4.13 3.49 -1.86
CA PRO A 40 3.27 3.74 -0.72
C PRO A 40 2.44 2.49 -0.48
N GLU A 41 2.48 2.00 0.76
CA GLU A 41 1.77 0.78 1.15
C GLU A 41 0.29 0.92 0.74
N LYS A 42 -0.21 -0.08 0.01
CA LYS A 42 -1.58 -0.05 -0.51
C LYS A 42 -2.55 -0.02 0.65
N GLN A 43 -3.26 1.10 0.81
CA GLN A 43 -4.30 1.21 1.81
C GLN A 43 -5.48 0.29 1.44
N CYS A 44 -5.70 -0.74 2.24
CA CYS A 44 -6.87 -1.61 2.13
C CYS A 44 -8.06 -0.99 2.88
N ARG A 45 -9.25 -0.99 2.26
CA ARG A 45 -10.48 -0.56 2.92
C ARG A 45 -10.98 -1.69 3.82
N THR A 46 -11.16 -1.37 5.10
CA THR A 46 -11.73 -2.29 6.09
C THR A 46 -13.00 -1.69 6.66
N THR A 47 -14.04 -2.52 6.83
CA THR A 47 -15.25 -2.17 7.58
C THR A 47 -15.11 -2.73 8.98
N ILE A 48 -15.22 -1.87 10.00
CA ILE A 48 -15.13 -2.26 11.41
C ILE A 48 -16.44 -1.92 12.12
N SER A 49 -16.87 -2.77 13.03
CA SER A 49 -18.00 -2.50 13.91
C SER A 49 -17.48 -1.83 15.19
N LEU A 50 -18.01 -0.66 15.51
CA LEU A 50 -17.69 0.09 16.73
C LEU A 50 -18.96 0.29 17.55
N GLY A 51 -18.81 0.38 18.88
CA GLY A 51 -19.92 0.80 19.73
C GLY A 51 -20.34 2.24 19.38
N GLU A 52 -21.64 2.52 19.41
CA GLU A 52 -22.21 3.82 19.03
C GLU A 52 -21.55 4.99 19.76
N SER A 53 -21.39 4.86 21.08
CA SER A 53 -20.75 5.88 21.92
C SER A 53 -19.27 6.12 21.57
N MET A 54 -18.59 5.12 21.02
CA MET A 54 -17.21 5.24 20.55
C MET A 54 -17.17 5.92 19.19
N LEU A 55 -18.06 5.56 18.27
CA LEU A 55 -18.16 6.17 16.94
C LEU A 55 -18.34 7.68 17.05
N VAL A 56 -19.32 8.12 17.85
CA VAL A 56 -19.62 9.55 18.06
C VAL A 56 -18.40 10.31 18.61
N LYS A 57 -17.66 9.71 19.55
CA LYS A 57 -16.44 10.32 20.10
C LYS A 57 -15.36 10.50 19.04
N VAL A 58 -15.14 9.50 18.19
CA VAL A 58 -14.10 9.58 17.15
C VAL A 58 -14.47 10.63 16.09
N GLU A 59 -15.74 10.71 15.71
CA GLU A 59 -16.25 11.74 14.80
C GLU A 59 -16.10 13.15 15.38
N ASP A 60 -16.43 13.33 16.66
CA ASP A 60 -16.25 14.60 17.37
C ASP A 60 -14.79 15.02 17.42
N ILE A 61 -13.88 14.10 17.70
CA ILE A 61 -12.43 14.36 17.70
C ILE A 61 -11.97 14.78 16.30
N ALA A 62 -12.39 14.05 15.26
CA ALA A 62 -12.05 14.39 13.88
C ALA A 62 -12.55 15.80 13.49
N LEU A 63 -13.78 16.14 13.86
CA LEU A 63 -14.36 17.46 13.62
C LEU A 63 -13.63 18.57 14.37
N ARG A 64 -13.29 18.35 15.65
CA ARG A 64 -12.52 19.31 16.46
C ARG A 64 -11.13 19.53 15.89
N ASN A 65 -10.44 18.46 15.51
CA ASN A 65 -9.11 18.52 14.90
C ASN A 65 -9.14 19.30 13.58
N LYS A 66 -10.15 19.03 12.74
CA LYS A 66 -10.38 19.78 11.50
C LYS A 66 -10.60 21.28 11.74
N ARG A 67 -11.44 21.65 12.73
CA ARG A 67 -11.68 23.06 13.09
C ARG A 67 -10.43 23.76 13.63
N ASN A 68 -9.62 23.04 14.40
CA ASN A 68 -8.40 23.57 15.02
C ASN A 68 -7.18 23.52 14.09
N GLY A 69 -7.31 22.98 12.87
CA GLY A 69 -6.20 22.80 11.94
C GLY A 69 -5.18 21.72 12.35
N LYS A 70 -5.49 20.93 13.39
CA LYS A 70 -4.61 19.87 13.90
C LYS A 70 -4.87 18.56 13.15
N ASP A 71 -3.82 17.78 12.90
CA ASP A 71 -3.93 16.41 12.40
C ASP A 71 -3.93 15.43 13.59
N PRO A 72 -4.62 14.27 13.49
CA PRO A 72 -5.40 13.76 12.37
C PRO A 72 -6.82 14.33 12.24
N LYS A 73 -7.22 14.67 11.00
CA LYS A 73 -8.55 15.26 10.65
C LYS A 73 -9.61 14.25 10.20
N ASN A 74 -9.23 12.98 10.06
CA ASN A 74 -10.12 11.92 9.56
C ASN A 74 -10.16 10.76 10.56
N VAL A 75 -11.33 10.14 10.69
CA VAL A 75 -11.58 8.92 11.48
C VAL A 75 -10.57 7.83 11.12
N SER A 76 -10.32 7.57 9.83
CA SER A 76 -9.35 6.55 9.40
C SER A 76 -7.92 6.85 9.86
N ALA A 77 -7.54 8.12 9.94
CA ALA A 77 -6.21 8.52 10.40
C ALA A 77 -6.09 8.36 11.93
N ILE A 78 -7.13 8.73 12.68
CA ILE A 78 -7.21 8.50 14.13
C ILE A 78 -7.11 7.01 14.45
N VAL A 79 -7.85 6.17 13.71
CA VAL A 79 -7.82 4.71 13.91
C VAL A 79 -6.44 4.13 13.60
N ARG A 80 -5.76 4.61 12.55
CA ARG A 80 -4.41 4.17 12.23
C ARG A 80 -3.41 4.51 13.33
N GLU A 81 -3.42 5.75 13.81
CA GLU A 81 -2.54 6.18 14.91
C GLU A 81 -2.80 5.38 16.19
N ALA A 82 -4.08 5.12 16.51
CA ALA A 82 -4.43 4.30 17.66
C ALA A 82 -3.95 2.85 17.53
N LEU A 83 -3.99 2.26 16.34
CA LEU A 83 -3.47 0.92 16.07
C LEU A 83 -1.94 0.88 16.13
N GLU A 84 -1.25 1.87 15.58
CA GLU A 84 0.21 1.99 15.69
C GLU A 84 0.65 2.08 17.15
N LEU A 85 -0.04 2.89 17.96
CA LEU A 85 0.21 2.96 19.40
C LEU A 85 -0.06 1.63 20.13
N TYR A 86 -1.07 0.87 19.68
CA TYR A 86 -1.36 -0.45 20.21
C TYR A 86 -0.24 -1.44 19.87
N PHE A 87 0.23 -1.49 18.62
CA PHE A 87 1.35 -2.34 18.21
C PHE A 87 2.64 -2.00 18.96
N GLN A 88 2.96 -0.70 19.09
CA GLN A 88 4.10 -0.24 19.90
C GLN A 88 4.03 -0.68 21.36
N LYS A 89 2.82 -0.68 21.95
CA LYS A 89 2.62 -1.11 23.34
C LYS A 89 2.73 -2.63 23.50
N THR A 90 2.30 -3.39 22.49
CA THR A 90 2.23 -4.85 22.55
C THR A 90 3.54 -5.52 22.07
N GLY A 91 4.39 -4.77 21.37
CA GLY A 91 5.69 -5.24 20.87
C GLY A 91 5.60 -6.12 19.63
N GLU A 92 4.46 -6.09 18.94
CA GLU A 92 4.24 -6.73 17.64
C GLU A 92 4.54 -5.75 16.49
#